data_AF-A0A1H0BVU8-F1
#
_entry.id   AF-A0A1H0BVU8-F1
#
_cell.length_a   1.000
_cell.length_b   1.000
_cell.length_c   1.000
_cell.angle_alpha   90.00
_cell.angle_beta   90.00
_cell.angle_gamma   90.00
#
_symmetry.space_group_name_H-M   'P 1'
#
loop_
_entity.id
_entity.type
_entity.pdbx_description
1 polymer ?
#
loop_
_entity_poly.entity_id
_entity_poly.type
_entity_poly.pdbx_seq_one_letter_code
_entity_poly.pdbx_strand_id
1 'polypeptide(L)'
;MTHLSLVPARPKPRLSLLAPEFQPLLSTFNDLTRDIRNAGVAIQGLRFLDNRIVVSIDDIDVIARRFAHEIRSQSSKTQDGETRHSVKIRGIYVTWFSLVKEQDR
;
A
#
# COMPACT_ATOMS: atom_id res chain seq x y z
N MET A 1 31.47 -8.13 -11.93
CA MET A 1 30.83 -6.99 -11.23
C MET A 1 29.45 -6.79 -11.81
N THR A 2 28.40 -7.11 -11.07
CA THR A 2 27.01 -6.99 -11.54
C THR A 2 26.53 -5.56 -11.31
N HIS A 3 26.30 -4.82 -12.39
CA HIS A 3 25.84 -3.43 -12.33
C HIS A 3 24.34 -3.40 -12.04
N LEU A 4 23.92 -2.78 -10.93
CA LEU A 4 22.51 -2.52 -10.65
C LEU A 4 22.03 -1.38 -11.55
N SER A 5 21.29 -1.73 -12.59
CA SER A 5 20.67 -0.75 -13.48
C SER A 5 19.26 -0.43 -12.98
N LEU A 6 18.98 0.85 -12.73
CA LEU A 6 17.64 1.34 -12.42
C LEU A 6 16.76 1.19 -13.66
N VAL A 7 15.76 0.29 -13.58
CA VAL A 7 14.75 0.16 -14.63
C VAL A 7 13.74 1.29 -14.44
N PRO A 8 13.48 2.13 -15.47
CA PRO A 8 12.45 3.15 -15.37
C PRO A 8 11.08 2.50 -15.10
N ALA A 9 10.28 3.15 -14.26
CA ALA A 9 8.95 2.66 -13.92
C ALA A 9 8.11 2.53 -15.19
N ARG A 10 7.59 1.33 -15.47
CA ARG A 10 6.68 1.13 -16.61
C ARG A 10 5.43 1.99 -16.39
N PRO A 11 4.94 2.68 -17.42
CA PRO A 11 3.68 3.42 -17.32
C PRO A 11 2.56 2.45 -16.93
N LYS A 12 1.80 2.80 -15.89
CA LYS A 12 0.63 2.01 -15.49
C LYS A 12 -0.38 2.08 -16.65
N PRO A 13 -0.79 0.95 -17.25
CA PRO A 13 -1.83 0.97 -18.26
C PRO A 13 -3.10 1.58 -17.67
N ARG A 14 -3.86 2.31 -18.51
CA ARG A 14 -5.13 2.89 -18.08
C ARG A 14 -6.08 1.74 -17.76
N LEU A 15 -6.52 1.66 -16.49
CA LEU A 15 -7.55 0.70 -16.06
C LEU A 15 -8.85 1.02 -16.80
N SER A 16 -9.21 0.16 -17.76
CA SER A 16 -10.51 0.18 -18.42
C SER A 16 -11.48 -0.70 -17.65
N LEU A 17 -12.73 -0.26 -17.49
CA LEU A 17 -13.79 -1.07 -16.87
C LEU A 17 -14.07 -2.36 -17.67
N LEU A 18 -13.76 -2.35 -18.96
CA LEU A 18 -13.93 -3.50 -19.86
C LEU A 18 -12.68 -4.39 -19.93
N ALA A 19 -11.61 -4.02 -19.23
CA ALA A 19 -10.39 -4.81 -19.22
C ALA A 19 -10.64 -6.12 -18.42
N PRO A 20 -10.25 -7.30 -18.95
CA PRO A 20 -10.46 -8.58 -18.27
C PRO A 20 -9.85 -8.62 -16.84
N GLU A 21 -8.78 -7.88 -16.61
CA GLU A 21 -8.11 -7.78 -15.32
C GLU A 21 -8.84 -6.89 -14.30
N PHE A 22 -9.84 -6.11 -14.72
CA PHE A 22 -10.52 -5.15 -13.85
C PHE A 22 -11.30 -5.84 -12.73
N GLN A 23 -12.13 -6.84 -13.07
CA GLN A 23 -12.97 -7.53 -12.09
C GLN A 23 -12.15 -8.28 -11.03
N PRO A 24 -11.12 -9.07 -11.39
CA PRO A 24 -10.25 -9.72 -10.40
C PRO A 24 -9.53 -8.71 -9.48
N LEU A 25 -9.05 -7.59 -10.04
CA LEU A 25 -8.40 -6.54 -9.26
C LEU A 25 -9.37 -5.89 -8.28
N LEU A 26 -10.58 -5.57 -8.73
CA LEU A 26 -11.62 -4.96 -7.90
C LEU A 26 -12.09 -5.91 -6.80
N SER A 27 -12.27 -7.20 -7.10
CA SER A 27 -12.61 -8.21 -6.08
C SER A 27 -11.54 -8.26 -5.01
N THR A 28 -10.27 -8.45 -5.41
CA THR A 28 -9.14 -8.54 -4.48
C THR A 28 -9.03 -7.27 -3.62
N PHE A 29 -9.24 -6.10 -4.21
CA PHE A 29 -9.22 -4.81 -3.52
C PHE A 29 -10.35 -4.69 -2.50
N ASN A 30 -11.57 -5.07 -2.87
CA ASN A 30 -12.73 -5.02 -2.00
C ASN A 30 -12.64 -6.05 -0.87
N ASP A 31 -12.12 -7.24 -1.15
CA ASP A 31 -11.94 -8.31 -0.17
C ASP A 31 -10.92 -7.89 0.89
N LEU A 32 -9.75 -7.39 0.47
CA LEU A 32 -8.77 -6.86 1.42
C LEU A 32 -9.32 -5.66 2.21
N THR A 33 -10.05 -4.76 1.56
CA THR A 33 -10.71 -3.63 2.23
C THR A 33 -11.67 -4.10 3.31
N ARG A 34 -12.45 -5.15 3.04
CA ARG A 34 -13.39 -5.75 4.00
C ARG A 34 -12.65 -6.42 5.16
N ASP A 35 -11.61 -7.19 4.86
CA ASP A 35 -10.82 -7.87 5.88
C ASP A 35 -10.12 -6.88 6.83
N ILE A 36 -9.59 -5.78 6.29
CA ILE A 36 -8.99 -4.69 7.08
C ILE A 36 -10.05 -4.07 8.01
N ARG A 37 -11.25 -3.77 7.51
CA ARG A 37 -12.35 -3.25 8.34
C ARG A 37 -12.79 -4.26 9.40
N ASN A 38 -12.90 -5.54 9.05
CA ASN A 38 -13.27 -6.62 9.97
C ASN A 38 -12.21 -6.84 11.06
N ALA A 39 -10.95 -6.49 10.78
CA ALA A 39 -9.88 -6.48 11.77
C ALA A 39 -9.95 -5.28 12.74
N GLY A 40 -10.89 -4.35 12.53
CA GLY A 40 -11.06 -3.15 13.37
C GLY A 40 -10.22 -1.95 12.93
N VAL A 41 -9.60 -1.99 11.75
CA VAL A 41 -8.72 -0.92 11.26
C VAL A 41 -9.53 0.14 10.51
N ALA A 42 -9.30 1.41 10.85
CA ALA A 42 -9.92 2.52 10.16
C ALA A 42 -9.22 2.80 8.82
N ILE A 43 -10.00 2.76 7.73
CA ILE A 43 -9.49 3.12 6.40
C ILE A 43 -9.67 4.62 6.18
N GLN A 44 -8.55 5.33 6.07
CA GLN A 44 -8.49 6.77 5.81
C GLN A 44 -8.65 7.11 4.32
N GLY A 45 -8.35 6.17 3.43
CA GLY A 45 -8.50 6.40 2.00
C GLY A 45 -8.45 5.14 1.14
N LEU A 46 -9.26 5.13 0.08
CA LEU A 46 -9.20 4.13 -0.98
C LEU A 46 -8.73 4.82 -2.25
N ARG A 47 -7.66 4.31 -2.86
CA ARG A 47 -7.07 4.81 -4.11
C ARG A 47 -6.90 3.63 -5.06
N PHE A 48 -8.02 3.17 -5.62
CA PHE A 48 -8.08 1.97 -6.45
C PHE A 48 -7.14 2.04 -7.67
N LEU A 49 -7.10 3.18 -8.36
CA LEU A 49 -6.23 3.38 -9.53
C LEU A 49 -4.73 3.29 -9.17
N ASP A 50 -4.37 3.60 -7.93
CA ASP A 50 -3.02 3.42 -7.41
C ASP A 50 -2.77 2.06 -6.78
N ASN A 51 -3.80 1.22 -6.74
CA ASN A 51 -3.87 -0.04 -6.03
C ASN A 51 -3.46 0.13 -4.56
N ARG A 52 -4.02 1.15 -3.89
CA ARG A 52 -3.62 1.56 -2.54
C ARG A 52 -4.80 1.76 -1.59
N ILE A 53 -4.62 1.27 -0.36
CA ILE A 53 -5.48 1.50 0.81
C ILE A 53 -4.64 2.26 1.83
N VAL A 54 -5.19 3.35 2.37
CA VAL A 54 -4.54 4.20 3.38
C VAL A 54 -5.18 3.95 4.74
N VAL A 55 -4.35 3.70 5.76
CA VAL A 55 -4.75 3.42 7.15
C VAL A 55 -3.98 4.32 8.12
N SER A 56 -4.45 4.43 9.36
CA SER A 56 -3.72 5.17 10.40
C SER A 56 -2.42 4.47 10.78
N ILE A 57 -1.42 5.26 11.21
CA ILE A 57 -0.22 4.73 11.83
C ILE A 57 -0.53 3.97 13.14
N ASP A 58 -1.60 4.37 13.85
CA ASP A 58 -2.01 3.75 15.12
C ASP A 58 -2.53 2.31 14.93
N ASP A 59 -2.95 1.96 13.71
CA ASP A 59 -3.53 0.67 13.38
C ASP A 59 -2.49 -0.33 12.83
N ILE A 60 -1.22 0.06 12.72
CA ILE A 60 -0.18 -0.75 12.06
C ILE A 60 0.13 -2.03 12.82
N ASP A 61 0.02 -2.01 14.16
CA ASP A 61 0.14 -3.22 14.96
C ASP A 61 -0.94 -4.25 14.62
N VAL A 62 -2.17 -3.80 14.36
CA VAL A 62 -3.27 -4.69 13.95
C VAL A 62 -2.98 -5.24 12.55
N ILE A 63 -2.51 -4.40 11.63
CA ILE A 63 -2.13 -4.83 10.28
C ILE A 63 -1.02 -5.89 10.33
N ALA A 64 0.04 -5.65 11.11
CA ALA A 64 1.15 -6.58 11.27
C ALA A 64 0.67 -7.92 11.85
N ARG A 65 -0.09 -7.89 12.94
CA ARG A 65 -0.60 -9.12 13.59
C ARG A 65 -1.50 -9.93 12.68
N ARG A 66 -2.37 -9.29 11.90
CA ARG A 66 -3.38 -9.97 11.08
C ARG A 66 -2.87 -10.38 9.70
N PHE A 67 -1.96 -9.61 9.10
CA PHE A 67 -1.60 -9.77 7.68
C PHE A 67 -0.12 -9.98 7.42
N ALA A 68 0.77 -10.07 8.43
CA ALA A 68 2.21 -10.25 8.21
C ALA A 68 2.56 -11.43 7.29
N HIS A 69 1.82 -12.55 7.41
CA HIS A 69 2.00 -13.74 6.58
C HIS A 69 1.71 -13.51 5.08
N GLU A 70 0.96 -12.46 4.75
CA GLU A 70 0.59 -12.08 3.39
C GLU A 70 1.48 -10.96 2.81
N ILE A 71 2.35 -10.36 3.62
CA ILE A 71 3.24 -9.29 3.16
C ILE A 71 4.26 -9.87 2.18
N ARG A 72 4.40 -9.23 1.03
CA ARG A 72 5.34 -9.64 -0.04
C ARG A 72 6.43 -8.60 -0.32
N SER A 73 6.25 -7.37 0.14
CA SER A 73 7.27 -6.33 0.06
C SER A 73 6.93 -5.18 1.01
N GLN A 74 7.96 -4.45 1.44
CA GLN A 74 7.82 -3.19 2.16
C GLN A 74 8.62 -2.10 1.44
N SER A 75 8.13 -0.87 1.50
CA SER A 75 8.85 0.30 1.00
C SER A 75 8.54 1.52 1.85
N SER A 76 9.45 2.49 1.83
CA SER A 76 9.27 3.78 2.50
C SER A 76 9.85 4.87 1.62
N LYS A 77 9.12 5.98 1.48
CA LYS A 77 9.57 7.14 0.72
C LYS A 77 9.24 8.40 1.51
N THR A 78 10.28 9.19 1.80
CA THR A 78 10.15 10.50 2.42
C THR A 78 10.02 11.58 1.35
N GLN A 79 9.06 12.48 1.54
CA GLN A 79 8.85 13.64 0.69
C GLN A 79 8.14 14.73 1.51
N ASP A 80 8.58 15.99 1.38
CA ASP A 80 7.92 17.16 1.96
C ASP A 80 7.65 17.06 3.49
N GLY A 81 8.61 16.52 4.25
CA GLY A 81 8.50 16.41 5.71
C GLY A 81 7.67 15.22 6.21
N GLU A 82 7.18 14.37 5.31
CA GLU A 82 6.39 13.18 5.63
C GLU A 82 7.03 11.92 5.03
N THR A 83 7.06 10.84 5.81
CA THR A 83 7.45 9.51 5.31
C THR A 83 6.21 8.69 5.03
N ARG A 84 6.05 8.28 3.77
CA ARG A 84 5.04 7.32 3.36
C ARG A 84 5.61 5.92 3.44
N HIS A 85 5.07 5.12 4.33
CA HIS A 85 5.36 3.69 4.45
C HIS A 85 4.35 2.87 3.66
N SER A 86 4.75 1.73 3.12
CA SER A 86 3.82 0.85 2.41
C SER A 86 4.25 -0.60 2.53
N VAL A 87 3.30 -1.48 2.76
CA VAL A 87 3.45 -2.93 2.60
C VAL A 87 2.56 -3.42 1.47
N LYS A 88 2.96 -4.49 0.79
CA LYS A 88 2.19 -5.09 -0.28
C LYS A 88 1.52 -6.36 0.22
N ILE A 89 0.19 -6.36 0.29
CA ILE A 89 -0.67 -7.46 0.73
C ILE A 89 -1.61 -7.80 -0.43
N ARG A 90 -1.65 -9.07 -0.86
CA ARG A 90 -2.47 -9.52 -2.02
C ARG A 90 -2.31 -8.67 -3.28
N GLY A 91 -1.11 -8.13 -3.50
CA GLY A 91 -0.81 -7.25 -4.63
C GLY A 91 -1.14 -5.76 -4.42
N ILE A 92 -1.85 -5.40 -3.35
CA ILE A 92 -2.33 -4.05 -3.01
C ILE A 92 -1.40 -3.40 -2.00
N TYR A 93 -1.14 -2.09 -2.16
CA TYR A 93 -0.38 -1.33 -1.18
C TYR A 93 -1.25 -0.92 -0.01
N VAL A 94 -0.91 -1.38 1.20
CA VAL A 94 -1.44 -0.81 2.44
C VAL A 94 -0.44 0.21 2.94
N THR A 95 -0.87 1.46 3.07
CA THR A 95 -0.01 2.63 3.23
C THR A 95 -0.41 3.41 4.47
N TRP A 96 0.59 3.92 5.18
CA TRP A 96 0.42 4.88 6.27
C TRP A 96 1.54 5.92 6.20
N PHE A 97 1.38 6.98 6.97
CA PHE A 97 2.29 8.12 6.99
C PHE A 97 2.81 8.36 8.39
N SER A 98 4.06 8.79 8.49
CA SER A 98 4.66 9.32 9.70
C SER A 98 5.31 10.66 9.41
N LEU A 99 5.23 11.60 10.34
CA LEU A 99 6.01 12.82 10.25
C LEU A 99 7.50 12.49 10.36
N VAL A 100 8.31 13.17 9.54
CA VAL A 100 9.75 13.18 9.74
C VAL A 100 9.99 14.01 10.99
N LYS A 101 10.37 13.36 12.10
CA LYS A 101 10.93 14.12 13.22
C LYS A 101 12.24 14.73 12.71
N GLU A 102 12.31 16.06 12.64
CA GLU A 102 13.60 16.72 12.60
C GLU A 102 14.38 16.19 13.81
N GLN A 103 15.53 15.57 13.56
CA GLN A 103 16.45 15.22 14.63
C GLN A 103 16.95 16.54 15.20
N ASP A 104 16.36 16.98 16.32
CA ASP A 104 16.99 17.97 17.19
C ASP A 104 18.36 17.39 17.57
N ARG A 105 19.39 18.10 17.13
CA ARG A 105 20.80 17.77 17.38
C ARG A 105 21.22 18.23 18.77
#